data_AF-A0A382MEY7-F1
#
_entry.id   AF-A0A382MEY7-F1
#
_cell.length_a   1.000
_cell.length_b   1.000
_cell.length_c   1.000
_cell.angle_alpha   90.00
_cell.angle_beta   90.00
_cell.angle_gamma   90.00
#
_symmetry.space_group_name_H-M   'P 1'
#
loop_
_entity.id
_entity.type
_entity.pdbx_description
1 polymer ?
#
loop_
_entity_poly.entity_id
_entity_poly.type
_entity_poly.pdbx_seq_one_letter_code
_entity_poly.pdbx_strand_id
1 'polypeptide(L)'
;LKDAGGNAIFTSNGSGVLSGVNSGFGSAQVLISTETVGSAVATIDFTSGITTTYKEYIFEFHGIKSASSDPHFEFQVNASGQSGFNEAMTTTVFRAYNSEAGSPQLGYSTGQDQVDADKVYQPIARNVTSLADETCVGELHIFNPGSTTGVKNFFSEASNNGAYVMQTFTAGYINVTAAITQVSFKMTSGNIAAGTIKMYGIK
;
A
#
# COMPACT_ATOMS: atom_id res chain seq x y z
N LEU A 1 6.22 2.10 36.59
CA LEU A 1 7.28 1.26 37.23
C LEU A 1 8.34 2.21 37.79
N LYS A 2 8.76 2.05 39.05
CA LYS A 2 9.78 2.90 39.66
C LYS A 2 11.01 2.08 40.04
N ASP A 3 12.20 2.67 39.97
CA ASP A 3 13.41 2.06 40.50
C ASP A 3 13.43 2.11 42.05
N ALA A 4 14.48 1.56 42.66
CA ALA A 4 14.64 1.57 44.12
C ALA A 4 14.81 3.00 44.71
N GLY A 5 15.17 3.99 43.88
CA GLY A 5 15.25 5.40 44.25
C GLY A 5 13.93 6.16 44.07
N GLY A 6 12.88 5.51 43.57
CA GLY A 6 11.58 6.11 43.32
C GLY A 6 11.45 6.86 41.99
N ASN A 7 12.48 6.82 41.13
CA ASN A 7 12.42 7.42 39.79
C ASN A 7 11.57 6.56 38.86
N ALA A 8 10.80 7.19 37.99
CA ALA A 8 10.06 6.46 36.97
C ALA A 8 11.04 5.83 35.96
N ILE A 9 10.94 4.52 35.74
CA ILE A 9 11.76 3.79 34.76
C ILE A 9 11.35 4.15 33.32
N PHE A 10 10.06 4.48 33.14
CA PHE A 10 9.51 5.11 31.96
C PHE A 10 8.26 5.90 32.34
N THR A 11 7.96 6.93 31.57
CA THR A 11 6.81 7.82 31.76
C THR A 11 5.84 7.64 30.60
N SER A 12 4.57 7.36 30.91
CA SER A 12 3.51 7.35 29.90
C SER A 12 2.80 8.70 29.87
N ASN A 13 2.43 9.17 28.68
CA ASN A 13 1.55 10.34 28.53
C ASN A 13 0.05 10.00 28.62
N GLY A 14 -0.31 8.74 28.89
CA GLY A 14 -1.71 8.29 28.94
C GLY A 14 -2.36 8.03 27.56
N SER A 15 -1.64 8.28 26.46
CA SER A 15 -2.10 8.03 25.09
C SER A 15 -1.27 6.96 24.38
N GLY A 16 -0.65 6.05 25.15
CA GLY A 16 0.17 4.95 24.61
C GLY A 16 1.61 5.33 24.25
N VAL A 17 2.03 6.59 24.43
CA VAL A 17 3.43 7.00 24.22
C VAL A 17 4.20 6.87 25.53
N LEU A 18 5.33 6.17 25.48
CA LEU A 18 6.29 6.03 26.58
C LEU A 18 7.55 6.85 26.30
N SER A 19 8.07 7.55 27.31
CA SER A 19 9.36 8.24 27.28
C SER A 19 10.30 7.68 28.37
N GLY A 20 11.61 7.86 28.18
CA GLY A 20 12.64 7.22 29.02
C GLY A 20 12.89 5.74 28.70
N VAL A 21 12.23 5.19 27.66
CA VAL A 21 12.46 3.82 27.18
C VAL A 21 13.57 3.78 26.13
N ASN A 22 14.29 2.65 26.04
CA ASN A 22 15.24 2.42 24.94
C ASN A 22 14.50 2.50 23.59
N SER A 23 15.13 3.08 22.57
CA SER A 23 14.56 3.25 21.22
C SER A 23 14.14 1.95 20.52
N GLY A 24 14.57 0.80 21.05
CA GLY A 24 14.10 -0.54 20.67
C GLY A 24 12.70 -0.91 21.18
N PHE A 25 12.12 -0.14 22.11
CA PHE A 25 10.75 -0.31 22.63
C PHE A 25 9.73 0.69 22.04
N GLY A 26 10.07 1.35 20.93
CA GLY A 26 9.14 2.26 20.22
C GLY A 26 8.00 1.51 19.53
N SER A 27 7.02 2.25 19.00
CA SER A 27 5.89 1.68 18.26
C SER A 27 6.36 0.73 17.14
N ALA A 28 5.81 -0.49 17.11
CA ALA A 28 6.12 -1.49 16.08
C ALA A 28 5.73 -1.01 14.67
N GLN A 29 4.66 -0.22 14.59
CA GLN A 29 4.20 0.47 13.37
C GLN A 29 4.20 1.98 13.63
N VAL A 30 4.85 2.74 12.74
CA VAL A 30 4.97 4.21 12.84
C VAL A 30 4.29 4.84 11.64
N LEU A 31 3.29 5.70 11.87
CA LEU A 31 2.68 6.50 10.80
C LEU A 31 3.69 7.54 10.30
N ILE A 32 3.93 7.56 8.99
CA ILE A 32 4.89 8.47 8.35
C ILE A 32 4.17 9.57 7.57
N SER A 33 3.18 9.23 6.75
CA SER A 33 2.41 10.20 5.98
C SER A 33 0.95 9.78 5.83
N THR A 34 0.07 10.74 5.56
CA THR A 34 -1.34 10.54 5.22
C THR A 34 -1.69 11.44 4.05
N GLU A 35 -2.11 10.84 2.94
CA GLU A 35 -2.61 11.55 1.76
C GLU A 35 -4.13 11.35 1.68
N THR A 36 -4.88 12.45 1.62
CA THR A 36 -6.35 12.43 1.53
C THR A 36 -6.82 13.15 0.28
N VAL A 37 -7.63 12.48 -0.53
CA VAL A 37 -8.18 13.05 -1.77
C VAL A 37 -9.37 13.96 -1.43
N GLY A 38 -9.12 15.27 -1.35
CA GLY A 38 -10.17 16.28 -1.18
C GLY A 38 -10.84 16.73 -2.50
N SER A 39 -10.18 16.49 -3.63
CA SER A 39 -10.65 16.75 -4.99
C SER A 39 -10.04 15.72 -5.92
N ALA A 40 -10.72 15.35 -7.01
CA ALA A 40 -10.26 14.27 -7.88
C ALA A 40 -8.83 14.50 -8.42
N VAL A 41 -7.96 13.49 -8.30
CA VAL A 41 -6.54 13.54 -8.70
C VAL A 41 -6.19 12.39 -9.65
N ALA A 42 -5.22 12.62 -10.55
CA ALA A 42 -4.73 11.58 -11.45
C ALA A 42 -3.86 10.55 -10.71
N THR A 43 -3.05 10.99 -9.74
CA THR A 43 -2.14 10.16 -8.95
C THR A 43 -2.15 10.57 -7.48
N ILE A 44 -1.77 9.65 -6.60
CA ILE A 44 -1.34 9.92 -5.23
C ILE A 44 0.11 9.42 -5.11
N ASP A 45 1.05 10.34 -4.87
CA ASP A 45 2.47 10.05 -4.91
C ASP A 45 3.12 10.30 -3.54
N PHE A 46 3.74 9.26 -2.98
CA PHE A 46 4.59 9.36 -1.81
C PHE A 46 6.03 9.56 -2.26
N THR A 47 6.53 10.78 -2.18
CA THR A 47 7.87 11.16 -2.67
C THR A 47 8.90 11.39 -1.57
N SER A 48 8.53 11.17 -0.32
CA SER A 48 9.40 11.31 0.86
C SER A 48 9.03 10.28 1.93
N GLY A 49 9.88 10.11 2.94
CA GLY A 49 9.63 9.21 4.08
C GLY A 49 10.08 7.76 3.87
N ILE A 50 10.32 7.32 2.63
CA ILE A 50 10.87 6.00 2.31
C ILE A 50 12.40 6.03 2.41
N THR A 51 12.92 5.45 3.47
CA THR A 51 14.34 5.42 3.87
C THR A 51 14.75 4.02 4.37
N THR A 52 16.01 3.86 4.76
CA THR A 52 16.54 2.63 5.39
C THR A 52 16.13 2.45 6.85
N THR A 53 15.38 3.40 7.42
CA THR A 53 14.95 3.39 8.83
C THR A 53 14.03 2.22 9.16
N TYR A 54 13.18 1.83 8.21
CA TYR A 54 12.18 0.77 8.37
C TYR A 54 12.48 -0.40 7.43
N LYS A 55 12.24 -1.62 7.91
CA LYS A 55 12.45 -2.86 7.15
C LYS A 55 11.25 -3.23 6.29
N GLU A 56 10.12 -2.57 6.51
CA GLU A 56 8.90 -2.73 5.74
C GLU A 56 8.13 -1.42 5.75
N TYR A 57 7.48 -1.14 4.61
CA TYR A 57 6.56 -0.01 4.46
C TYR A 57 5.19 -0.55 4.08
N ILE A 58 4.17 -0.09 4.79
CA ILE A 58 2.77 -0.49 4.58
C ILE A 58 2.00 0.75 4.12
N PHE A 59 1.28 0.60 3.02
CA PHE A 59 0.34 1.60 2.51
C PHE A 59 -1.08 1.08 2.75
N GLU A 60 -1.73 1.59 3.78
CA GLU A 60 -3.15 1.29 4.07
C GLU A 60 -4.02 2.25 3.27
N PHE A 61 -4.91 1.74 2.44
CA PHE A 61 -5.85 2.54 1.66
C PHE A 61 -7.28 2.35 2.14
N HIS A 62 -7.98 3.46 2.31
CA HIS A 62 -9.32 3.54 2.89
C HIS A 62 -10.25 4.32 1.98
N GLY A 63 -11.38 3.71 1.62
CA GLY A 63 -12.45 4.42 0.91
C GLY A 63 -12.04 4.89 -0.49
N ILE A 64 -11.17 4.15 -1.18
CA ILE A 64 -10.71 4.53 -2.51
C ILE A 64 -11.89 4.45 -3.48
N LYS A 65 -12.14 5.53 -4.21
CA LYS A 65 -13.19 5.64 -5.24
C LYS A 65 -12.62 6.13 -6.56
N SER A 66 -13.16 5.60 -7.65
CA SER A 66 -12.86 6.06 -9.00
C SER A 66 -13.80 7.19 -9.43
N ALA A 67 -13.32 8.06 -10.32
CA ALA A 67 -14.17 9.01 -11.06
C ALA A 67 -14.83 8.37 -12.30
N SER A 68 -14.35 7.20 -12.74
CA SER A 68 -14.87 6.42 -13.87
C SER A 68 -15.44 5.08 -13.38
N SER A 69 -16.25 4.44 -14.23
CA SER A 69 -16.80 3.11 -13.96
C SER A 69 -15.76 2.01 -14.17
N ASP A 70 -15.52 1.23 -13.11
CA ASP A 70 -14.79 -0.04 -13.09
C ASP A 70 -13.29 -0.07 -13.49
N PRO A 71 -12.45 0.98 -13.30
CA PRO A 71 -11.01 0.80 -13.44
C PRO A 71 -10.40 -0.09 -12.34
N HIS A 72 -9.13 -0.43 -12.49
CA HIS A 72 -8.33 -1.02 -11.42
C HIS A 72 -7.58 0.07 -10.66
N PHE A 73 -7.37 -0.15 -9.37
CA PHE A 73 -6.47 0.66 -8.56
C PHE A 73 -5.09 0.01 -8.62
N GLU A 74 -4.09 0.79 -8.99
CA GLU A 74 -2.78 0.29 -9.37
C GLU A 74 -1.66 1.05 -8.66
N PHE A 75 -0.51 0.41 -8.50
CA PHE A 75 0.69 1.06 -7.95
C PHE A 75 1.91 0.88 -8.85
N GLN A 76 2.88 1.75 -8.67
CA GLN A 76 4.21 1.64 -9.25
C GLN A 76 5.23 2.37 -8.36
N VAL A 77 6.52 2.12 -8.54
CA VAL A 77 7.56 2.68 -7.69
C VAL A 77 8.64 3.37 -8.52
N ASN A 78 9.47 4.18 -7.87
CA ASN A 78 10.64 4.82 -8.50
C ASN A 78 11.89 4.59 -7.64
N ALA A 79 12.92 4.03 -8.26
CA ALA A 79 14.21 3.83 -7.62
C ALA A 79 14.95 5.17 -7.44
N SER A 80 15.85 5.20 -6.46
CA SER A 80 16.66 6.36 -6.11
C SER A 80 17.47 6.84 -7.33
N GLY A 81 17.33 8.12 -7.66
CA GLY A 81 18.01 8.74 -8.80
C GLY A 81 17.40 8.42 -10.17
N GLN A 82 16.29 7.68 -10.23
CA GLN A 82 15.52 7.44 -11.44
C GLN A 82 14.34 8.42 -11.56
N SER A 83 13.69 8.41 -12.73
CA SER A 83 12.48 9.18 -13.01
C SER A 83 11.46 8.31 -13.72
N GLY A 84 10.19 8.44 -13.35
CA GLY A 84 9.09 8.05 -14.21
C GLY A 84 8.24 6.86 -13.77
N PHE A 85 8.31 6.41 -12.52
CA PHE A 85 7.49 5.32 -11.97
C PHE A 85 7.38 4.15 -12.95
N ASN A 86 8.51 3.46 -13.16
CA ASN A 86 8.68 2.54 -14.27
C ASN A 86 9.58 1.34 -13.93
N GLU A 87 9.72 0.99 -12.65
CA GLU A 87 10.50 -0.18 -12.27
C GLU A 87 9.83 -1.48 -12.77
N ALA A 88 10.65 -2.40 -13.25
CA ALA A 88 10.16 -3.68 -13.75
C ALA A 88 9.64 -4.56 -12.61
N MET A 89 8.52 -5.25 -12.83
CA MET A 89 7.96 -6.18 -11.86
C MET A 89 7.64 -7.54 -12.48
N THR A 90 7.75 -8.59 -11.67
CA THR A 90 7.12 -9.88 -11.94
C THR A 90 6.13 -10.19 -10.83
N THR A 91 4.88 -10.47 -11.20
CA THR A 91 3.77 -10.50 -10.26
C THR A 91 2.83 -11.66 -10.51
N THR A 92 2.04 -12.00 -9.49
CA THR A 92 0.96 -12.97 -9.55
C THR A 92 -0.29 -12.40 -8.90
N VAL A 93 -1.45 -12.59 -9.53
CA VAL A 93 -2.72 -12.04 -9.06
C VAL A 93 -3.80 -13.12 -8.92
N PHE A 94 -4.39 -13.20 -7.74
CA PHE A 94 -5.58 -14.00 -7.45
C PHE A 94 -6.75 -13.10 -7.08
N ARG A 95 -7.97 -13.60 -7.30
CA ARG A 95 -9.18 -12.99 -6.75
C ARG A 95 -10.10 -14.04 -6.15
N ALA A 96 -10.77 -13.65 -5.07
CA ALA A 96 -11.94 -14.34 -4.56
C ALA A 96 -13.14 -13.39 -4.65
N TYR A 97 -14.30 -13.86 -5.08
CA TYR A 97 -15.51 -13.04 -5.04
C TYR A 97 -16.77 -13.88 -4.90
N ASN A 98 -17.86 -13.22 -4.50
CA ASN A 98 -19.21 -13.75 -4.59
C ASN A 98 -20.15 -12.64 -5.08
N SER A 99 -20.96 -12.93 -6.10
CA SER A 99 -21.97 -11.99 -6.58
C SER A 99 -23.21 -11.99 -5.71
N GLU A 100 -24.02 -10.93 -5.81
CA GLU A 100 -25.33 -10.84 -5.13
C GLU A 100 -26.29 -11.95 -5.57
N ALA A 101 -26.11 -12.48 -6.78
CA ALA A 101 -26.86 -13.63 -7.30
C ALA A 101 -26.35 -14.99 -6.78
N GLY A 102 -25.29 -15.01 -5.95
CA GLY A 102 -24.75 -16.24 -5.36
C GLY A 102 -23.87 -17.05 -6.32
N SER A 103 -22.85 -16.42 -6.89
CA SER A 103 -21.86 -17.09 -7.76
C SER A 103 -20.44 -16.93 -7.18
N PRO A 104 -20.05 -17.78 -6.20
CA PRO A 104 -18.73 -17.69 -5.60
C PRO A 104 -17.64 -18.22 -6.53
N GLN A 105 -16.49 -17.57 -6.55
CA GLN A 105 -15.32 -18.01 -7.31
C GLN A 105 -14.01 -17.64 -6.62
N LEU A 106 -13.04 -18.56 -6.68
CA LEU A 106 -11.61 -18.29 -6.49
C LEU A 106 -10.91 -18.50 -7.82
N GLY A 107 -10.12 -17.54 -8.29
CA GLY A 107 -9.51 -17.62 -9.60
C GLY A 107 -8.19 -16.87 -9.70
N TYR A 108 -7.26 -17.50 -10.41
CA TYR A 108 -6.03 -16.87 -10.89
C TYR A 108 -6.35 -15.91 -12.04
N SER A 109 -5.73 -14.72 -12.04
CA SER A 109 -6.00 -13.63 -12.98
C SER A 109 -4.83 -13.41 -13.93
N THR A 110 -4.61 -14.35 -14.85
CA THR A 110 -3.50 -14.32 -15.83
C THR A 110 -3.31 -12.98 -16.55
N GLY A 111 -4.39 -12.26 -16.86
CA GLY A 111 -4.32 -10.97 -17.56
C GLY A 111 -3.83 -9.79 -16.71
N GLN A 112 -3.57 -9.99 -15.42
CA GLN A 112 -3.08 -8.95 -14.50
C GLN A 112 -1.70 -9.24 -13.93
N ASP A 113 -1.12 -10.38 -14.31
CA ASP A 113 0.27 -10.70 -14.00
C ASP A 113 1.19 -9.89 -14.90
N GLN A 114 2.31 -9.49 -14.34
CA GLN A 114 3.42 -8.90 -15.07
C GLN A 114 4.56 -9.90 -15.17
N VAL A 115 5.22 -9.91 -16.32
CA VAL A 115 6.40 -10.73 -16.58
C VAL A 115 7.54 -9.80 -16.96
N ASP A 116 8.31 -9.40 -15.94
CA ASP A 116 9.41 -8.43 -16.07
C ASP A 116 9.03 -7.16 -16.85
N ALA A 117 7.81 -6.67 -16.62
CA ALA A 117 7.26 -5.55 -17.38
C ALA A 117 7.67 -4.22 -16.75
N ASP A 118 8.29 -3.33 -17.53
CA ASP A 118 8.59 -1.96 -17.13
C ASP A 118 7.46 -0.99 -17.55
N LYS A 119 7.36 0.18 -16.89
CA LYS A 119 6.37 1.23 -17.22
C LYS A 119 4.90 0.80 -17.13
N VAL A 120 4.60 -0.35 -16.53
CA VAL A 120 3.24 -0.85 -16.30
C VAL A 120 2.94 -0.77 -14.81
N TYR A 121 1.86 -0.09 -14.44
CA TYR A 121 1.40 -0.10 -13.05
C TYR A 121 0.76 -1.44 -12.74
N GLN A 122 1.01 -1.97 -11.54
CA GLN A 122 0.48 -3.26 -11.13
C GLN A 122 -0.91 -3.07 -10.47
N PRO A 123 -1.97 -3.70 -10.99
CA PRO A 123 -3.26 -3.75 -10.30
C PRO A 123 -3.16 -4.40 -8.92
N ILE A 124 -3.69 -3.71 -7.92
CA ILE A 124 -3.79 -4.16 -6.52
C ILE A 124 -5.23 -4.20 -6.00
N ALA A 125 -6.15 -3.47 -6.64
CA ALA A 125 -7.60 -3.69 -6.49
C ALA A 125 -8.30 -3.62 -7.85
N ARG A 126 -9.43 -4.30 -7.97
CA ARG A 126 -10.14 -4.43 -9.24
C ARG A 126 -11.52 -3.82 -9.17
N ASN A 127 -11.98 -3.31 -10.30
CA ASN A 127 -13.34 -2.83 -10.51
C ASN A 127 -13.75 -1.87 -9.38
N VAL A 128 -12.89 -0.87 -9.15
CA VAL A 128 -13.12 0.18 -8.16
C VAL A 128 -14.05 1.20 -8.79
N THR A 129 -15.18 1.46 -8.14
CA THR A 129 -16.28 2.19 -8.79
C THR A 129 -16.39 3.63 -8.29
N SER A 130 -17.33 4.37 -8.90
CA SER A 130 -17.71 5.72 -8.51
C SER A 130 -19.00 5.77 -7.66
N LEU A 131 -19.61 4.63 -7.39
CA LEU A 131 -20.92 4.57 -6.73
C LEU A 131 -20.82 4.95 -5.24
N ALA A 132 -21.92 5.50 -4.71
CA ALA A 132 -21.93 6.13 -3.40
C ALA A 132 -21.79 5.12 -2.26
N ASP A 133 -22.41 3.96 -2.41
CA ASP A 133 -22.49 2.83 -1.47
C ASP A 133 -21.39 1.78 -1.66
N GLU A 134 -20.47 2.01 -2.59
CA GLU A 134 -19.34 1.14 -2.89
C GLU A 134 -18.02 1.75 -2.39
N THR A 135 -17.10 0.89 -1.97
CA THR A 135 -15.80 1.25 -1.40
C THR A 135 -14.72 0.25 -1.76
N CYS A 136 -13.48 0.73 -1.86
CA CYS A 136 -12.27 -0.09 -1.92
C CYS A 136 -11.38 0.20 -0.72
N VAL A 137 -10.92 -0.86 -0.04
CA VAL A 137 -10.04 -0.81 1.14
C VAL A 137 -8.97 -1.89 1.03
N GLY A 138 -7.85 -1.73 1.73
CA GLY A 138 -6.81 -2.74 1.77
C GLY A 138 -5.44 -2.19 2.11
N GLU A 139 -4.42 -2.99 1.81
CA GLU A 139 -3.03 -2.70 2.14
C GLU A 139 -2.06 -3.16 1.07
N LEU A 140 -0.92 -2.46 0.96
CA LEU A 140 0.25 -2.84 0.17
C LEU A 140 1.47 -2.84 1.08
N HIS A 141 2.17 -3.98 1.14
CA HIS A 141 3.38 -4.20 1.92
C HIS A 141 4.58 -4.26 0.98
N ILE A 142 5.61 -3.45 1.24
CA ILE A 142 6.88 -3.48 0.51
C ILE A 142 8.03 -3.76 1.48
N PHE A 143 8.78 -4.83 1.22
CA PHE A 143 9.84 -5.31 2.11
C PHE A 143 11.20 -4.76 1.72
N ASN A 144 11.89 -4.20 2.72
CA ASN A 144 13.21 -3.60 2.63
C ASN A 144 13.41 -2.66 1.43
N PRO A 145 12.48 -1.73 1.12
CA PRO A 145 12.59 -0.87 -0.07
C PRO A 145 13.85 -0.01 -0.06
N GLY A 146 14.37 0.38 1.11
CA GLY A 146 15.61 1.14 1.23
C GLY A 146 16.90 0.34 1.01
N SER A 147 16.84 -1.00 0.90
CA SER A 147 18.03 -1.84 0.70
C SER A 147 18.61 -1.71 -0.71
N THR A 148 19.94 -1.75 -0.83
CA THR A 148 20.66 -1.72 -2.12
C THR A 148 21.20 -3.10 -2.55
N THR A 149 20.87 -4.17 -1.83
CA THR A 149 21.53 -5.48 -2.00
C THR A 149 20.70 -6.52 -2.76
N GLY A 150 19.37 -6.39 -2.80
CA GLY A 150 18.48 -7.37 -3.43
C GLY A 150 17.21 -6.73 -3.99
N VAL A 151 16.46 -7.49 -4.79
CA VAL A 151 15.14 -7.10 -5.30
C VAL A 151 14.13 -6.91 -4.17
N LYS A 152 13.06 -6.16 -4.43
CA LYS A 152 12.08 -5.81 -3.38
C LYS A 152 10.85 -6.67 -3.53
N ASN A 153 10.59 -7.55 -2.54
CA ASN A 153 9.35 -8.30 -2.51
C ASN A 153 8.21 -7.41 -2.01
N PHE A 154 7.00 -7.68 -2.48
CA PHE A 154 5.79 -7.02 -2.02
C PHE A 154 4.59 -7.96 -2.08
N PHE A 155 3.57 -7.65 -1.30
CA PHE A 155 2.22 -8.16 -1.52
C PHE A 155 1.19 -7.08 -1.21
N SER A 156 0.00 -7.24 -1.76
CA SER A 156 -1.15 -6.40 -1.49
C SER A 156 -2.40 -7.27 -1.38
N GLU A 157 -3.27 -6.86 -0.48
CA GLU A 157 -4.61 -7.41 -0.32
C GLU A 157 -5.60 -6.23 -0.36
N ALA A 158 -6.59 -6.33 -1.23
CA ALA A 158 -7.64 -5.32 -1.34
C ALA A 158 -9.00 -5.99 -1.32
N SER A 159 -9.96 -5.37 -0.64
CA SER A 159 -11.37 -5.73 -0.71
C SER A 159 -12.19 -4.55 -1.23
N ASN A 160 -13.10 -4.86 -2.15
CA ASN A 160 -14.08 -3.90 -2.63
C ASN A 160 -15.44 -4.55 -2.85
N ASN A 161 -16.48 -3.74 -2.75
CA ASN A 161 -17.85 -4.14 -3.04
C ASN A 161 -18.36 -3.47 -4.32
N GLY A 162 -19.30 -4.17 -4.96
CA GLY A 162 -20.23 -3.66 -5.95
C GLY A 162 -21.29 -4.73 -6.21
N ALA A 163 -21.54 -5.10 -7.47
CA ALA A 163 -22.37 -6.28 -7.82
C ALA A 163 -21.83 -7.63 -7.28
N TYR A 164 -20.67 -7.60 -6.63
CA TYR A 164 -20.03 -8.67 -5.88
C TYR A 164 -19.23 -8.07 -4.72
N VAL A 165 -19.00 -8.87 -3.68
CA VAL A 165 -17.84 -8.63 -2.79
C VAL A 165 -16.65 -9.34 -3.41
N MET A 166 -15.54 -8.63 -3.56
CA MET A 166 -14.30 -9.17 -4.12
C MET A 166 -13.13 -8.87 -3.21
N GLN A 167 -12.20 -9.81 -3.18
CA GLN A 167 -10.89 -9.70 -2.58
C GLN A 167 -9.87 -9.96 -3.69
N THR A 168 -8.90 -9.06 -3.83
CA THR A 168 -7.79 -9.15 -4.78
C THR A 168 -6.51 -9.38 -3.97
N PHE A 169 -5.75 -10.40 -4.36
CA PHE A 169 -4.44 -10.72 -3.80
C PHE A 169 -3.41 -10.53 -4.90
N THR A 170 -2.50 -9.59 -4.73
CA THR A 170 -1.41 -9.32 -5.68
C THR A 170 -0.08 -9.49 -4.96
N ALA A 171 0.83 -10.29 -5.47
CA ALA A 171 2.18 -10.43 -4.89
C ALA A 171 3.24 -10.49 -5.98
N GLY A 172 4.48 -10.16 -5.64
CA GLY A 172 5.57 -10.22 -6.60
C GLY A 172 6.86 -9.62 -6.09
N TYR A 173 7.76 -9.35 -7.02
CA TYR A 173 8.97 -8.58 -6.76
C TYR A 173 9.15 -7.47 -7.77
N ILE A 174 9.76 -6.39 -7.28
CA ILE A 174 10.24 -5.24 -8.04
C ILE A 174 11.70 -5.53 -8.38
N ASN A 175 12.00 -5.68 -9.67
CA ASN A 175 13.26 -6.14 -10.21
C ASN A 175 14.33 -5.04 -10.22
N VAL A 176 14.61 -4.48 -9.04
CA VAL A 176 15.58 -3.41 -8.86
C VAL A 176 16.36 -3.61 -7.57
N THR A 177 17.69 -3.54 -7.68
CA THR A 177 18.58 -3.63 -6.52
C THR A 177 18.73 -2.29 -5.81
N ALA A 178 18.59 -1.16 -6.51
CA ALA A 178 18.61 0.17 -5.92
C ALA A 178 17.48 0.39 -4.89
N ALA A 179 17.67 1.37 -4.01
CA ALA A 179 16.66 1.75 -3.02
C ALA A 179 15.44 2.36 -3.72
N ILE A 180 14.24 1.97 -3.33
CA ILE A 180 12.99 2.65 -3.70
C ILE A 180 12.83 3.88 -2.82
N THR A 181 12.51 5.01 -3.44
CA THR A 181 12.34 6.29 -2.73
C THR A 181 10.96 6.90 -2.92
N GLN A 182 10.20 6.41 -3.90
CA GLN A 182 8.87 6.92 -4.20
C GLN A 182 7.92 5.78 -4.59
N VAL A 183 6.66 5.95 -4.22
CA VAL A 183 5.55 5.05 -4.57
C VAL A 183 4.40 5.90 -5.11
N SER A 184 3.84 5.48 -6.23
CA SER A 184 2.71 6.14 -6.90
C SER A 184 1.52 5.21 -6.96
N PHE A 185 0.34 5.79 -6.79
CA PHE A 185 -0.95 5.13 -6.94
C PHE A 185 -1.81 5.86 -7.97
N LYS A 186 -2.55 5.10 -8.79
CA LYS A 186 -3.50 5.66 -9.76
C LYS A 186 -4.62 4.69 -10.09
N MET A 187 -5.60 5.17 -10.85
CA MET A 187 -6.56 4.31 -11.55
C MET A 187 -6.03 3.94 -12.94
N THR A 188 -6.35 2.73 -13.44
CA THR A 188 -6.05 2.34 -14.83
C THR A 188 -6.65 3.32 -15.85
N SER A 189 -7.79 3.92 -15.50
CA SER A 189 -8.41 5.00 -16.26
C SER A 189 -9.15 5.96 -15.33
N GLY A 190 -9.26 7.23 -15.73
CA GLY A 190 -9.89 8.26 -14.92
C GLY A 190 -9.05 8.69 -13.72
N ASN A 191 -9.66 9.51 -12.86
CA ASN A 191 -9.03 10.03 -11.65
C ASN A 191 -9.47 9.23 -10.42
N ILE A 192 -8.66 9.28 -9.37
CA ILE A 192 -9.07 8.91 -8.02
C ILE A 192 -9.99 10.04 -7.52
N ALA A 193 -11.26 9.73 -7.27
CA ALA A 193 -12.26 10.71 -6.87
C ALA A 193 -12.26 11.00 -5.37
N ALA A 194 -12.00 9.98 -4.55
CA ALA A 194 -11.96 10.06 -3.09
C ALA A 194 -11.11 8.93 -2.50
N GLY A 195 -10.76 9.09 -1.22
CA GLY A 195 -10.07 8.07 -0.43
C GLY A 195 -8.91 8.65 0.37
N THR A 196 -8.32 7.81 1.21
CA THR A 196 -7.17 8.14 2.04
C THR A 196 -6.15 7.02 1.97
N ILE A 197 -4.87 7.37 1.79
CA ILE A 197 -3.77 6.41 1.88
C ILE A 197 -2.85 6.85 3.02
N LYS A 198 -2.55 5.93 3.93
CA LYS A 198 -1.61 6.13 5.03
C LYS A 198 -0.38 5.28 4.80
N MET A 199 0.79 5.89 4.92
CA MET A 199 2.07 5.19 4.82
C MET A 199 2.65 5.01 6.22
N TYR A 200 2.97 3.76 6.55
CA TYR A 200 3.60 3.38 7.81
C TYR A 200 4.94 2.72 7.57
N GLY A 201 5.83 2.82 8.57
CA GLY A 201 7.08 2.07 8.63
C GLY A 201 7.08 1.07 9.78
N ILE A 202 7.58 -0.13 9.51
CA ILE A 202 7.79 -1.21 10.49
C ILE A 202 9.29 -1.41 10.73
N LYS A 203 9.69 -1.49 11.99
CA LYS A 203 11.11 -1.68 12.38
C LYS A 203 11.57 -3.13 12.27
#